data_AF-A0A183GFQ3-F1
#
_entry.id   AF-A0A183GFQ3-F1
#
_cell.length_a   1.000
_cell.length_b   1.000
_cell.length_c   1.000
_cell.angle_alpha   90.00
_cell.angle_beta   90.00
_cell.angle_gamma   90.00
#
_symmetry.space_group_name_H-M   'P 1'
#
loop_
_entity.id
_entity.type
_entity.pdbx_description
1 polymer ?
#
loop_
_entity_poly.entity_id
_entity_poly.type
_entity_poly.pdbx_seq_one_letter_code
_entity_poly.pdbx_strand_id
1 'polypeptide(L)'
;LFLEKKPFPHWQLRDFLHTEPALIDKVERELIKYPGWNRKENDLYSLLQTPDLQTLDAGKYPAVIMFFREFLCGEMRKWLGETSDIELLEQVDSTGSCYATTDCLLPHSDQVENRRFAFVYYFTEEPWEESFGGQTNIYNMDVPLNHLIGKENSPRLSINGWFHTNRPIEPRVRPPLIRYCDVLCSLATISSAPLLGRSFFQKAELSTVFNGEILGDKSMECMKKAFSEKKELLVLKAFQVIELSHC
;
A
#
# COMPACT_ATOMS: atom_id res chain seq x y z
N LEU A 1 -32.90 7.35 3.27
CA LEU A 1 -32.05 6.17 3.51
C LEU A 1 -30.73 6.34 2.75
N PHE A 2 -29.91 7.31 3.11
CA PHE A 2 -28.53 7.42 2.61
C PHE A 2 -27.74 8.17 3.67
N LEU A 3 -26.78 7.49 4.29
CA LEU A 3 -25.82 8.10 5.20
C LEU A 3 -24.54 8.23 4.39
N GLU A 4 -24.16 9.47 4.08
CA GLU A 4 -22.84 9.72 3.50
C GLU A 4 -21.78 9.29 4.51
N LYS A 5 -21.09 8.19 4.19
CA LYS A 5 -19.97 7.74 5.01
C LYS A 5 -18.79 8.70 4.82
N LYS A 6 -18.08 8.93 5.92
CA LYS A 6 -16.84 9.71 5.96
C LYS A 6 -15.63 8.76 5.93
N PRO A 7 -14.46 9.19 5.44
CA PRO A 7 -14.08 10.54 5.00
C PRO A 7 -14.41 10.88 3.54
N PHE A 8 -14.82 9.90 2.73
CA PHE A 8 -15.34 10.12 1.38
C PHE A 8 -16.51 9.16 1.12
N PRO A 9 -17.38 9.44 0.12
CA PRO A 9 -18.52 8.59 -0.18
C PRO A 9 -18.10 7.14 -0.48
N HIS A 10 -18.53 6.21 0.36
CA HIS A 10 -18.31 4.78 0.16
C HIS A 10 -19.44 3.98 0.80
N TRP A 11 -19.58 2.72 0.37
CA TRP A 11 -20.57 1.78 0.91
C TRP A 11 -19.87 0.64 1.64
N GLN A 12 -20.56 0.12 2.66
CA GLN A 12 -20.21 -1.14 3.30
C GLN A 12 -21.52 -1.89 3.50
N LEU A 13 -21.70 -2.94 2.71
CA LEU A 13 -22.93 -3.71 2.66
C LEU A 13 -22.64 -5.06 3.31
N ARG A 14 -23.37 -5.37 4.38
CA ARG A 14 -23.37 -6.71 4.99
C ARG A 14 -24.44 -7.55 4.31
N ASP A 15 -24.22 -8.86 4.26
CA ASP A 15 -25.16 -9.82 3.65
C ASP A 15 -25.57 -9.42 2.23
N PHE A 16 -24.60 -8.94 1.45
CA PHE A 16 -24.83 -8.28 0.16
C PHE A 16 -25.50 -9.20 -0.87
N LEU A 17 -25.05 -10.46 -0.95
CA LEU A 17 -25.63 -11.47 -1.82
C LEU A 17 -26.58 -12.37 -1.03
N HIS A 18 -27.88 -12.14 -1.17
CA HIS A 18 -28.90 -13.02 -0.60
C HIS A 18 -29.23 -14.17 -1.56
N THR A 19 -28.39 -15.21 -1.55
CA THR A 19 -28.51 -16.42 -2.37
C THR A 19 -28.42 -17.66 -1.49
N GLU A 20 -28.51 -18.85 -2.10
CA GLU A 20 -28.22 -20.11 -1.40
C GLU A 20 -26.78 -20.09 -0.82
N PRO A 21 -26.59 -20.25 0.50
CA PRO A 21 -25.25 -20.19 1.11
C PRO A 21 -24.24 -21.14 0.45
N ALA A 22 -24.71 -22.31 0.01
CA ALA A 22 -23.90 -23.31 -0.69
C ALA A 22 -23.25 -22.78 -1.99
N LEU A 23 -23.83 -21.77 -2.65
CA LEU A 23 -23.24 -21.13 -3.82
C LEU A 23 -22.05 -20.25 -3.44
N ILE A 24 -22.17 -19.45 -2.38
CA ILE A 24 -21.06 -18.62 -1.88
C ILE A 24 -19.91 -19.51 -1.41
N ASP A 25 -20.20 -20.56 -0.64
CA ASP A 25 -19.20 -21.55 -0.23
C ASP A 25 -18.52 -22.21 -1.43
N LYS A 26 -19.24 -22.40 -2.53
CA LYS A 26 -18.68 -22.99 -3.75
C LYS A 26 -17.73 -22.02 -4.45
N VAL A 27 -18.06 -20.73 -4.51
CA VAL A 27 -17.13 -19.68 -5.01
C VAL A 27 -15.84 -19.69 -4.20
N GLU A 28 -15.95 -19.68 -2.87
CA GLU A 28 -14.79 -19.71 -1.98
C GLU A 28 -13.95 -20.97 -2.20
N ARG A 29 -14.57 -22.15 -2.21
CA ARG A 29 -13.85 -23.43 -2.44
C ARG A 29 -13.17 -23.49 -3.81
N GLU A 30 -13.80 -22.95 -4.85
CA GLU A 30 -13.19 -22.88 -6.19
C GLU A 30 -11.97 -21.95 -6.20
N LEU A 31 -12.03 -20.80 -5.54
CA LEU A 31 -10.88 -19.88 -5.39
C LEU A 31 -9.74 -20.49 -4.58
N ILE A 32 -10.03 -21.11 -3.42
CA ILE A 32 -9.01 -21.74 -2.57
C ILE A 32 -8.27 -22.85 -3.32
N LYS A 33 -8.98 -23.64 -4.13
CA LYS A 33 -8.40 -24.76 -4.90
C LYS A 33 -7.77 -24.32 -6.22
N TYR A 34 -7.94 -23.07 -6.64
CA TYR A 34 -7.35 -22.57 -7.88
C TYR A 34 -5.82 -22.59 -7.77
N PRO A 35 -5.07 -23.25 -8.68
CA PRO A 35 -3.63 -23.38 -8.54
C PRO A 35 -2.84 -22.15 -9.00
N GLY A 36 -3.46 -21.22 -9.72
CA GLY A 36 -2.79 -20.09 -10.36
C GLY A 36 -2.60 -18.86 -9.47
N TRP A 37 -2.46 -19.02 -8.15
CA TRP A 37 -2.11 -17.93 -7.26
C TRP A 37 -0.65 -17.52 -7.45
N ASN A 38 -0.39 -16.22 -7.57
CA ASN A 38 0.95 -15.67 -7.77
C ASN A 38 1.29 -14.70 -6.64
N ARG A 39 2.52 -14.79 -6.09
CA ARG A 39 3.03 -13.78 -5.16
C ARG A 39 3.21 -12.46 -5.90
N LYS A 40 2.62 -11.40 -5.34
CA LYS A 40 2.75 -10.02 -5.78
C LYS A 40 3.34 -9.22 -4.64
N GLU A 41 4.54 -8.69 -4.83
CA GLU A 41 5.26 -7.96 -3.79
C GLU A 41 6.05 -6.80 -4.39
N ASN A 42 5.89 -5.62 -3.79
CA ASN A 42 6.66 -4.42 -4.05
C ASN A 42 6.66 -3.53 -2.79
N ASP A 43 7.07 -2.28 -2.94
CA ASP A 43 7.05 -1.27 -1.89
C ASP A 43 5.64 -0.91 -1.38
N LEU A 44 4.60 -1.10 -2.20
CA LEU A 44 3.21 -0.76 -1.88
C LEU A 44 2.43 -1.95 -1.28
N TYR A 45 2.70 -3.18 -1.70
CA TYR A 45 1.90 -4.34 -1.32
C TYR A 45 2.71 -5.63 -1.24
N SER A 46 2.17 -6.61 -0.52
CA SER A 46 2.63 -7.99 -0.48
C SER A 46 1.41 -8.90 -0.26
N LEU A 47 1.07 -9.76 -1.24
CA LEU A 47 -0.10 -10.66 -1.21
C LEU A 47 0.00 -11.79 -2.25
N LEU A 48 -0.90 -12.78 -2.17
CA LEU A 48 -1.18 -13.71 -3.26
C LEU A 48 -2.35 -13.20 -4.10
N GLN A 49 -2.24 -13.25 -5.43
CA GLN A 49 -3.29 -12.81 -6.34
C GLN A 49 -3.50 -13.82 -7.49
N THR A 50 -4.75 -14.03 -7.91
CA THR A 50 -5.07 -14.75 -9.15
C THR A 50 -4.81 -13.86 -10.38
N PRO A 51 -4.76 -14.41 -11.60
CA PRO A 51 -5.03 -13.64 -12.82
C PRO A 51 -6.45 -13.03 -12.76
N ASP A 52 -6.76 -12.18 -13.74
CA ASP A 52 -8.13 -11.68 -13.87
C ASP A 52 -9.11 -12.85 -13.97
N LEU A 53 -10.20 -12.79 -13.20
CA LEU A 53 -11.19 -13.86 -13.12
C LEU A 53 -11.75 -14.20 -14.50
N GLN A 54 -11.81 -13.26 -15.45
CA GLN A 54 -12.26 -13.53 -16.81
C GLN A 54 -11.43 -14.57 -17.57
N THR A 55 -10.20 -14.81 -17.11
CA THR A 55 -9.26 -15.76 -17.73
C THR A 55 -9.41 -17.19 -17.18
N LEU A 56 -10.21 -17.39 -16.13
CA LEU A 56 -10.45 -18.71 -15.56
C LEU A 56 -11.39 -19.55 -16.45
N ASP A 57 -11.14 -20.85 -16.48
CA ASP A 57 -11.94 -21.82 -17.21
C ASP A 57 -13.31 -22.02 -16.54
N ALA A 58 -14.37 -21.53 -17.18
CA ALA A 58 -15.74 -21.64 -16.69
C ALA A 58 -16.21 -23.09 -16.47
N GLY A 59 -15.67 -24.06 -17.22
CA GLY A 59 -15.98 -25.47 -17.04
C GLY A 59 -15.38 -26.06 -15.75
N LYS A 60 -14.28 -25.47 -15.26
CA LYS A 60 -13.59 -25.89 -14.02
C LYS A 60 -13.99 -25.07 -12.80
N TYR A 61 -14.29 -23.79 -12.99
CA TYR A 61 -14.62 -22.83 -11.93
C TYR A 61 -15.97 -22.14 -12.19
N PRO A 62 -17.08 -22.92 -12.34
CA PRO A 62 -18.37 -22.37 -12.73
C PRO A 62 -18.98 -21.43 -11.68
N ALA A 63 -18.74 -21.64 -10.38
CA ALA A 63 -19.27 -20.74 -9.36
C ALA A 63 -18.57 -19.37 -9.41
N VAL A 64 -17.25 -19.35 -9.59
CA VAL A 64 -16.50 -18.10 -9.74
C VAL A 64 -16.92 -17.35 -11.01
N ILE A 65 -17.03 -18.06 -12.14
CA ILE A 65 -17.25 -17.42 -13.44
C ILE A 65 -18.72 -17.17 -13.73
N MET A 66 -19.52 -18.24 -13.81
CA MET A 66 -20.90 -18.16 -14.29
C MET A 66 -21.86 -17.61 -13.24
N PHE A 67 -21.50 -17.70 -11.96
CA PHE A 67 -22.33 -17.13 -10.90
C PHE A 67 -21.80 -15.76 -10.44
N PHE A 68 -20.60 -15.72 -9.85
CA PHE A 68 -20.14 -14.49 -9.20
C PHE A 68 -19.71 -13.41 -10.21
N ARG A 69 -18.89 -13.76 -11.21
CA ARG A 69 -18.43 -12.78 -12.20
C ARG A 69 -19.55 -12.31 -13.12
N GLU A 70 -20.44 -13.20 -13.57
CA GLU A 70 -21.61 -12.80 -14.37
C GLU A 70 -22.54 -11.85 -13.59
N PHE A 71 -22.76 -12.07 -12.30
CA PHE A 71 -23.49 -11.13 -11.44
C PHE A 71 -22.83 -9.75 -11.42
N LEU A 72 -21.49 -9.69 -11.27
CA LEU A 72 -20.75 -8.42 -11.30
C LEU A 72 -20.90 -7.70 -12.64
N CYS A 73 -20.67 -8.39 -13.76
CA CYS A 73 -20.73 -7.82 -15.10
C CYS A 73 -22.15 -7.49 -15.59
N GLY A 74 -23.16 -8.19 -15.07
CA GLY A 74 -24.57 -8.06 -15.42
C GLY A 74 -25.31 -7.14 -14.47
N GLU A 75 -26.01 -7.72 -13.50
CA GLU A 75 -26.93 -7.00 -12.62
C GLU A 75 -26.24 -5.89 -11.83
N MET A 76 -25.09 -6.16 -11.21
CA MET A 76 -24.41 -5.18 -10.37
C MET A 76 -23.93 -3.97 -11.19
N ARG A 77 -23.26 -4.21 -12.33
CA ARG A 77 -22.80 -3.14 -13.21
C ARG A 77 -23.96 -2.28 -13.70
N LYS A 78 -25.05 -2.90 -14.15
CA LYS A 78 -26.24 -2.19 -14.65
C LYS A 78 -26.85 -1.33 -13.56
N TRP A 79 -27.10 -1.91 -12.38
CA TRP A 79 -27.66 -1.20 -11.24
C TRP A 79 -26.78 -0.03 -10.80
N LEU A 80 -25.45 -0.22 -10.78
CA LEU A 80 -24.49 0.80 -10.39
C LEU A 80 -24.47 1.97 -11.38
N GLY A 81 -24.52 1.69 -12.68
CA GLY A 81 -24.61 2.72 -13.72
C GLY A 81 -25.89 3.54 -13.62
N GLU A 82 -27.04 2.86 -13.48
CA GLU A 82 -28.35 3.50 -13.34
C GLU A 82 -28.46 4.34 -12.06
N THR A 83 -27.97 3.83 -10.93
CA THR A 83 -28.06 4.51 -9.62
C THR A 83 -27.13 5.72 -9.54
N SER A 84 -25.99 5.68 -10.23
CA SER A 84 -24.99 6.76 -10.18
C SER A 84 -25.07 7.74 -11.35
N ASP A 85 -25.93 7.50 -12.34
CA ASP A 85 -26.00 8.25 -13.59
C ASP A 85 -24.63 8.35 -14.31
N ILE A 86 -23.89 7.22 -14.28
CA ILE A 86 -22.59 7.09 -14.93
C ILE A 86 -22.65 5.93 -15.92
N GLU A 87 -22.30 6.22 -17.17
CA GLU A 87 -22.09 5.20 -18.19
C GLU A 87 -20.83 4.38 -17.87
N LEU A 88 -21.04 3.10 -17.58
CA LEU A 88 -19.99 2.13 -17.29
C LEU A 88 -19.68 1.26 -18.50
N LEU A 89 -18.40 1.06 -18.75
CA LEU A 89 -17.89 0.11 -19.75
C LEU A 89 -18.32 -1.33 -19.41
N GLU A 90 -18.43 -2.18 -20.42
CA GLU A 90 -18.70 -3.61 -20.21
C GLU A 90 -17.59 -4.32 -19.43
N GLN A 91 -16.35 -3.81 -19.54
CA GLN A 91 -15.21 -4.31 -18.80
C GLN A 91 -15.41 -4.15 -17.30
N VAL A 92 -15.24 -5.26 -16.59
CA VAL A 92 -15.14 -5.31 -15.13
C VAL A 92 -13.89 -6.10 -14.80
N ASP A 93 -12.88 -5.40 -14.28
CA ASP A 93 -11.64 -6.04 -13.81
C ASP A 93 -11.93 -6.66 -12.45
N SER A 94 -11.56 -7.93 -12.26
CA SER A 94 -11.75 -8.60 -10.98
C SER A 94 -10.69 -9.67 -10.75
N THR A 95 -10.13 -9.72 -9.54
CA THR A 95 -9.10 -10.69 -9.15
C THR A 95 -9.39 -11.25 -7.76
N GLY A 96 -9.04 -12.51 -7.53
CA GLY A 96 -8.92 -13.04 -6.17
C GLY A 96 -7.66 -12.51 -5.51
N SER A 97 -7.77 -12.06 -4.26
CA SER A 97 -6.66 -11.61 -3.40
C SER A 97 -6.68 -12.34 -2.07
N CYS A 98 -5.52 -12.84 -1.66
CA CYS A 98 -5.33 -13.62 -0.45
C CYS A 98 -4.16 -13.03 0.35
N TYR A 99 -4.42 -12.59 1.58
CA TYR A 99 -3.46 -11.97 2.49
C TYR A 99 -3.15 -12.92 3.63
N ALA A 100 -1.93 -13.44 3.69
CA ALA A 100 -1.44 -14.23 4.81
C ALA A 100 -0.83 -13.35 5.92
N THR A 101 -0.29 -13.96 6.98
CA THR A 101 0.51 -13.24 7.97
C THR A 101 1.63 -12.46 7.29
N THR A 102 1.86 -11.22 7.74
CA THR A 102 2.81 -10.21 7.21
C THR A 102 2.43 -9.56 5.88
N ASP A 103 1.44 -10.08 5.16
CA ASP A 103 0.94 -9.47 3.94
C ASP A 103 0.23 -8.15 4.23
N CYS A 104 0.37 -7.18 3.32
CA CYS A 104 -0.24 -5.87 3.48
C CYS A 104 -0.47 -5.17 2.14
N LEU A 105 -1.32 -4.15 2.18
CA LEU A 105 -1.49 -3.16 1.11
C LEU A 105 -1.46 -1.79 1.76
N LEU A 106 -0.43 -1.01 1.45
CA LEU A 106 -0.23 0.33 2.00
C LEU A 106 -1.24 1.32 1.41
N PRO A 107 -1.44 2.49 2.05
CA PRO A 107 -2.43 3.46 1.58
C PRO A 107 -2.17 3.96 0.16
N HIS A 108 -3.24 3.96 -0.63
CA HIS A 108 -3.27 4.42 -2.02
C HIS A 108 -4.68 4.95 -2.33
N SER A 109 -4.87 5.51 -3.53
CA SER A 109 -6.12 6.20 -3.92
C SER A 109 -6.93 5.49 -5.01
N ASP A 110 -6.47 4.32 -5.46
CA ASP A 110 -7.02 3.59 -6.61
C ASP A 110 -7.10 4.38 -7.94
N GLN A 111 -6.48 5.57 -8.00
CA GLN A 111 -6.53 6.44 -9.16
C GLN A 111 -5.73 5.85 -10.33
N VAL A 112 -6.46 5.27 -11.28
CA VAL A 112 -5.99 4.84 -12.60
C VAL A 112 -7.02 5.31 -13.63
N GLU A 113 -6.55 5.73 -14.81
CA GLU A 113 -7.28 6.54 -15.79
C GLU A 113 -8.76 6.18 -16.00
N ASN A 114 -9.10 4.91 -16.24
CA ASN A 114 -10.45 4.50 -16.58
C ASN A 114 -11.25 3.93 -15.39
N ARG A 115 -10.67 3.83 -14.19
CA ARG A 115 -11.33 3.25 -13.01
C ARG A 115 -12.33 4.22 -12.41
N ARG A 116 -13.55 3.75 -12.11
CA ARG A 116 -14.60 4.59 -11.53
C ARG A 116 -15.10 4.13 -10.18
N PHE A 117 -15.37 2.84 -10.02
CA PHE A 117 -15.85 2.27 -8.76
C PHE A 117 -14.97 1.10 -8.37
N ALA A 118 -14.29 1.20 -7.23
CA ALA A 118 -13.58 0.09 -6.61
C ALA A 118 -14.54 -0.74 -5.76
N PHE A 119 -14.35 -2.05 -5.71
CA PHE A 119 -15.09 -2.94 -4.83
C PHE A 119 -14.18 -4.00 -4.21
N VAL A 120 -14.58 -4.50 -3.04
CA VAL A 120 -14.00 -5.68 -2.40
C VAL A 120 -15.15 -6.50 -1.81
N TYR A 121 -15.18 -7.79 -2.12
CA TYR A 121 -16.07 -8.77 -1.53
C TYR A 121 -15.24 -9.77 -0.71
N TYR A 122 -15.51 -9.85 0.59
CA TYR A 122 -14.79 -10.74 1.50
C TYR A 122 -15.52 -12.09 1.59
N PHE A 123 -14.76 -13.19 1.49
CA PHE A 123 -15.29 -14.56 1.64
C PHE A 123 -15.02 -15.15 3.02
N THR A 124 -14.31 -14.42 3.88
CA THR A 124 -13.80 -14.97 5.13
C THR A 124 -14.91 -15.15 6.16
N GLU A 125 -14.90 -16.30 6.84
CA GLU A 125 -15.90 -16.63 7.87
C GLU A 125 -15.94 -15.58 8.99
N GLU A 126 -17.14 -15.21 9.41
CA GLU A 126 -17.36 -14.32 10.55
C GLU A 126 -17.55 -15.13 11.85
N PRO A 127 -17.06 -14.65 13.01
CA PRO A 127 -16.50 -13.32 13.21
C PRO A 127 -15.02 -13.20 12.77
N TRP A 128 -14.72 -12.17 11.97
CA TRP A 128 -13.32 -11.75 11.73
C TRP A 128 -12.88 -10.77 12.83
N GLU A 129 -12.03 -11.23 13.74
CA GLU A 129 -11.60 -10.41 14.86
C GLU A 129 -10.65 -9.29 14.42
N GLU A 130 -10.76 -8.13 15.08
CA GLU A 130 -9.83 -7.02 14.85
C GLU A 130 -8.37 -7.42 15.12
N SER A 131 -8.15 -8.36 16.05
CA SER A 131 -6.84 -8.88 16.39
C SER A 131 -6.15 -9.63 15.24
N PHE A 132 -6.91 -10.10 14.25
CA PHE A 132 -6.41 -10.80 13.06
C PHE A 132 -5.82 -9.84 12.02
N GLY A 133 -6.08 -8.54 12.14
CA GLY A 133 -5.62 -7.55 11.19
C GLY A 133 -6.38 -7.60 9.87
N GLY A 134 -5.73 -7.10 8.80
CA GLY A 134 -6.27 -7.11 7.45
C GLY A 134 -7.42 -6.13 7.20
N GLN A 135 -7.72 -5.20 8.11
CA GLN A 135 -8.85 -4.26 7.99
C GLN A 135 -8.73 -3.33 6.78
N THR A 136 -9.88 -3.01 6.18
CA THR A 136 -9.99 -1.94 5.18
C THR A 136 -9.97 -0.60 5.88
N ASN A 137 -8.79 0.01 5.99
CA ASN A 137 -8.63 1.32 6.61
C ASN A 137 -8.90 2.42 5.59
N ILE A 138 -9.82 3.33 5.93
CA ILE A 138 -10.19 4.46 5.08
C ILE A 138 -9.66 5.76 5.70
N TYR A 139 -8.81 6.46 4.96
CA TYR A 139 -8.08 7.62 5.45
C TYR A 139 -8.71 8.94 4.97
N ASN A 140 -8.74 9.93 5.85
CA ASN A 140 -9.03 11.31 5.48
C ASN A 140 -7.75 11.97 4.91
N MET A 141 -7.88 13.09 4.20
CA MET A 141 -6.75 13.75 3.55
C MET A 141 -5.71 14.36 4.51
N ASP A 142 -6.02 14.47 5.82
CA ASP A 142 -5.24 15.29 6.78
C ASP A 142 -4.71 14.57 8.05
N VAL A 143 -4.41 13.26 8.02
CA VAL A 143 -3.96 12.56 9.26
C VAL A 143 -2.74 11.66 9.06
N PRO A 144 -1.76 11.62 10.00
CA PRO A 144 -0.58 10.76 9.91
C PRO A 144 -0.97 9.29 9.98
N LEU A 145 -0.29 8.45 9.20
CA LEU A 145 -0.47 7.01 9.20
C LEU A 145 -0.28 6.42 10.61
N ASN A 146 -1.23 5.61 11.06
CA ASN A 146 -1.01 4.63 12.12
C ASN A 146 -0.61 3.31 11.46
N HIS A 147 0.54 2.76 11.81
CA HIS A 147 0.94 1.42 11.42
C HIS A 147 0.17 0.40 12.25
N LEU A 148 -0.46 -0.58 11.59
CA LEU A 148 -1.10 -1.71 12.26
C LEU A 148 -0.15 -2.90 12.28
N ILE A 149 0.00 -3.51 13.47
CA ILE A 149 0.69 -4.79 13.67
C ILE A 149 -0.39 -5.78 14.12
N GLY A 150 -0.80 -6.68 13.25
CA GLY A 150 -1.75 -7.77 13.55
C GLY A 150 -1.05 -9.03 14.08
N LYS A 151 -1.80 -9.93 14.72
CA LYS A 151 -1.31 -11.25 15.14
C LYS A 151 -1.30 -12.24 13.96
N GLU A 152 -0.42 -13.24 14.01
CA GLU A 152 -0.33 -14.35 13.03
C GLU A 152 -1.62 -15.16 12.98
N ASN A 153 -2.30 -15.21 11.82
CA ASN A 153 -3.62 -15.84 11.67
C ASN A 153 -3.89 -16.36 10.24
N SER A 154 -5.04 -17.03 10.06
CA SER A 154 -5.53 -17.56 8.79
C SER A 154 -5.57 -16.50 7.68
N PRO A 155 -5.34 -16.88 6.41
CA PRO A 155 -5.30 -15.92 5.30
C PRO A 155 -6.66 -15.28 5.03
N ARG A 156 -6.68 -13.97 4.75
CA ARG A 156 -7.89 -13.22 4.39
C ARG A 156 -8.12 -13.27 2.88
N LEU A 157 -9.16 -13.99 2.45
CA LEU A 157 -9.55 -14.16 1.06
C LEU A 157 -10.63 -13.16 0.63
N SER A 158 -10.47 -12.55 -0.55
CA SER A 158 -11.41 -11.62 -1.15
C SER A 158 -11.40 -11.68 -2.68
N ILE A 159 -12.46 -11.21 -3.33
CA ILE A 159 -12.41 -10.74 -4.72
C ILE A 159 -12.48 -9.22 -4.68
N ASN A 160 -11.57 -8.54 -5.37
CA ASN A 160 -11.56 -7.09 -5.54
C ASN A 160 -11.46 -6.73 -7.02
N GLY A 161 -11.87 -5.52 -7.36
CA GLY A 161 -11.91 -5.10 -8.75
C GLY A 161 -12.43 -3.69 -8.97
N TRP A 162 -12.60 -3.33 -10.24
CA TRP A 162 -13.06 -2.02 -10.65
C TRP A 162 -14.10 -2.08 -11.77
N PHE A 163 -15.07 -1.17 -11.71
CA PHE A 163 -15.92 -0.81 -12.85
C PHE A 163 -15.34 0.42 -13.55
N HIS A 164 -15.37 0.43 -14.88
CA HIS A 164 -14.64 1.41 -15.69
C HIS A 164 -15.57 2.36 -16.45
N THR A 165 -15.04 3.51 -16.88
CA THR A 165 -15.76 4.49 -17.70
C THR A 165 -14.81 5.16 -18.71
N ASN A 166 -15.36 5.71 -19.78
CA ASN A 166 -14.63 6.54 -20.76
C ASN A 166 -14.45 7.99 -20.31
N ARG A 167 -15.04 8.41 -19.18
CA ARG A 167 -14.87 9.77 -18.69
C ARG A 167 -13.42 10.00 -18.26
N PRO A 168 -12.73 11.05 -18.75
CA PRO A 168 -11.40 11.39 -18.28
C PRO A 168 -11.45 11.74 -16.79
N ILE A 169 -10.55 11.16 -16.00
CA ILE A 169 -10.34 11.60 -14.63
C ILE A 169 -9.63 12.95 -14.71
N GLU A 170 -10.27 14.02 -14.25
CA GLU A 170 -9.56 15.28 -13.99
C GLU A 170 -8.50 15.02 -12.91
N PRO A 171 -7.19 15.07 -13.25
CA PRO A 171 -6.17 14.80 -12.26
C PRO A 171 -6.26 15.90 -11.20
N ARG A 172 -6.45 15.52 -9.94
CA ARG A 172 -6.26 16.45 -8.84
C ARG A 172 -4.78 16.83 -8.81
N VAL A 173 -4.45 18.01 -9.34
CA VAL A 173 -3.12 18.62 -9.23
C VAL A 173 -2.89 18.91 -7.75
N ARG A 174 -2.14 18.03 -7.07
CA ARG A 174 -1.66 18.34 -5.73
C ARG A 174 -0.54 19.37 -5.85
N PRO A 175 -0.59 20.49 -5.10
CA PRO A 175 0.58 21.33 -4.95
C PRO A 175 1.72 20.47 -4.40
N PRO A 176 2.96 20.69 -4.84
CA PRO A 176 4.09 19.88 -4.38
C PRO A 176 4.22 20.02 -2.86
N LEU A 177 4.38 18.90 -2.16
CA LEU A 177 4.72 18.84 -0.74
C LEU A 177 6.18 19.30 -0.54
N ILE A 178 6.50 20.53 -0.92
CA ILE A 178 7.77 21.15 -0.56
C ILE A 178 7.62 21.65 0.86
N ARG A 179 7.88 20.78 1.84
CA ARG A 179 8.33 21.27 3.15
C ARG A 179 9.78 21.65 2.98
N TYR A 180 10.05 22.94 2.77
CA TYR A 180 11.39 23.44 3.06
C TYR A 180 11.67 23.08 4.52
N CYS A 181 12.70 22.28 4.75
CA CYS A 181 13.22 22.08 6.08
C CYS A 181 13.76 23.44 6.52
N ASP A 182 13.01 24.18 7.34
CA ASP A 182 13.36 25.52 7.83
C ASP A 182 14.67 25.58 8.62
N VAL A 183 15.35 24.44 8.80
CA VAL A 183 16.66 24.32 9.46
C VAL A 183 17.75 25.15 8.75
N LEU A 184 17.60 25.48 7.47
CA LEU A 184 18.57 26.34 6.76
C LEU A 184 18.36 27.85 6.96
N CYS A 185 17.17 28.32 7.40
CA CYS A 185 16.94 29.76 7.63
C CYS A 185 17.43 30.27 8.99
N SER A 186 17.61 29.40 9.98
CA SER A 186 18.12 29.79 11.31
C SER A 186 19.64 30.02 11.35
N LEU A 187 20.39 29.66 10.30
CA LEU A 187 21.84 29.91 10.24
C LEU A 187 22.19 31.25 9.58
N ALA A 188 21.31 31.78 8.71
CA ALA A 188 21.58 33.03 8.00
C ALA A 188 21.26 34.29 8.84
N THR A 189 20.50 34.17 9.92
CA THR A 189 20.09 35.31 10.79
C THR A 189 20.98 35.53 12.02
N ILE A 190 22.00 34.70 12.25
CA ILE A 190 22.98 34.87 13.35
C ILE A 190 24.20 35.68 12.88
N SER A 191 24.03 36.65 11.98
CA SER A 191 25.14 37.46 11.43
C SER A 191 25.21 38.89 11.99
N SER A 192 24.22 39.34 12.78
CA SER A 192 24.16 40.76 13.20
C SER A 192 23.98 41.02 14.71
N ALA A 193 24.04 40.00 15.56
CA ALA A 193 24.11 40.21 17.01
C ALA A 193 25.57 40.19 17.49
N PRO A 194 26.09 41.27 18.10
CA PRO A 194 27.43 41.25 18.72
C PRO A 194 27.36 40.45 20.01
N LEU A 195 27.53 39.13 19.89
CA LEU A 195 27.67 38.24 21.02
C LEU A 195 29.11 38.28 21.54
N LEU A 196 29.23 38.76 22.77
CA LEU A 196 30.36 38.58 23.66
C LEU A 196 31.06 37.22 23.48
N GLY A 197 32.28 37.25 22.92
CA GLY A 197 33.41 36.44 23.38
C GLY A 197 33.22 34.93 23.62
N ARG A 198 32.58 34.18 22.70
CA ARG A 198 32.76 32.72 22.62
C ARG A 198 32.75 32.27 21.16
N SER A 199 33.87 31.70 20.70
CA SER A 199 33.97 30.97 19.44
C SER A 199 33.09 29.71 19.47
N PHE A 200 31.82 29.83 19.09
CA PHE A 200 30.87 28.71 19.09
C PHE A 200 30.91 27.85 17.81
N PHE A 201 31.70 28.22 16.81
CA PHE A 201 31.91 27.39 15.63
C PHE A 201 33.18 26.54 15.79
N GLN A 202 33.06 25.44 16.54
CA GLN A 202 34.05 24.38 16.43
C GLN A 202 33.81 23.67 15.09
N LYS A 203 34.84 23.64 14.24
CA LYS A 203 34.77 22.96 12.94
C LYS A 203 34.55 21.47 13.22
N ALA A 204 33.42 20.92 12.78
CA ALA A 204 33.20 19.47 12.87
C ALA A 204 34.21 18.74 12.00
N GLU A 205 34.96 17.81 12.57
CA GLU A 205 35.93 16.99 11.85
C GLU A 205 35.37 15.59 11.59
N LEU A 206 35.65 15.00 10.43
CA LEU A 206 35.17 13.64 10.09
C LEU A 206 35.67 12.59 11.11
N SER A 207 36.84 12.83 11.68
CA SER A 207 37.46 12.08 12.78
C SER A 207 36.72 12.18 14.11
N THR A 208 35.60 12.92 14.20
CA THR A 208 34.71 12.90 15.37
C THR A 208 33.52 11.95 15.20
N VAL A 209 33.30 11.45 13.97
CA VAL A 209 32.15 10.63 13.60
C VAL A 209 32.62 9.27 13.11
N PHE A 210 33.58 9.26 12.19
CA PHE A 210 34.07 8.05 11.54
C PHE A 210 35.25 7.43 12.26
N ASN A 211 35.33 6.11 12.22
CA ASN A 211 36.52 5.37 12.62
C ASN A 211 37.71 5.80 11.74
N GLY A 212 38.85 6.11 12.37
CA GLY A 212 40.08 6.52 11.69
C GLY A 212 40.57 5.50 10.65
N GLU A 213 40.26 4.22 10.82
CA GLU A 213 40.58 3.16 9.84
C GLU A 213 39.94 3.40 8.47
N ILE A 214 38.79 4.07 8.41
CA ILE A 214 38.03 4.32 7.18
C ILE A 214 38.48 5.61 6.50
N LEU A 215 39.01 6.56 7.27
CA LEU A 215 39.53 7.83 6.77
C LEU A 215 40.94 7.71 6.15
N GLY A 216 41.60 6.56 6.30
CA GLY A 216 42.92 6.32 5.72
C GLY A 216 42.91 6.20 4.19
N ASP A 217 43.98 6.66 3.54
CA ASP A 217 44.12 6.68 2.07
C ASP A 217 43.88 5.31 1.41
N LYS A 218 44.42 4.24 2.02
CA LYS A 218 44.22 2.88 1.54
C LYS A 218 42.75 2.47 1.54
N SER A 219 42.02 2.80 2.62
CA SER A 219 40.60 2.51 2.75
C SER A 219 39.79 3.33 1.75
N MET A 220 40.13 4.61 1.57
CA MET A 220 39.50 5.46 0.56
C MET A 220 39.72 4.94 -0.87
N GLU A 221 40.91 4.44 -1.20
CA GLU A 221 41.18 3.86 -2.52
C GLU A 221 40.43 2.54 -2.73
N CYS A 222 40.36 1.68 -1.72
CA CYS A 222 39.52 0.47 -1.77
C CYS A 222 38.04 0.82 -1.95
N MET A 223 37.52 1.83 -1.23
CA MET A 223 36.13 2.31 -1.39
C MET A 223 35.90 2.92 -2.78
N LYS A 224 36.83 3.72 -3.31
CA LYS A 224 36.74 4.27 -4.68
C LYS A 224 36.65 3.16 -5.72
N LYS A 225 37.49 2.13 -5.61
CA LYS A 225 37.47 0.98 -6.51
C LYS A 225 36.15 0.20 -6.40
N ALA A 226 35.74 -0.14 -5.17
CA ALA A 226 34.51 -0.89 -4.94
C ALA A 226 33.27 -0.13 -5.45
N PHE A 227 33.20 1.18 -5.20
CA PHE A 227 32.10 2.00 -5.70
C PHE A 227 32.14 2.15 -7.23
N SER A 228 33.33 2.29 -7.83
CA SER A 228 33.46 2.37 -9.29
C SER A 228 32.93 1.10 -9.97
N GLU A 229 33.20 -0.07 -9.38
CA GLU A 229 32.79 -1.37 -9.90
C GLU A 229 31.31 -1.69 -9.61
N LYS A 230 30.85 -1.48 -8.37
CA LYS A 230 29.54 -1.95 -7.89
C LYS A 230 28.46 -0.87 -7.84
N LYS A 231 28.83 0.40 -7.93
CA LYS A 231 27.94 1.58 -7.75
C LYS A 231 27.25 1.65 -6.38
N GLU A 232 27.73 0.90 -5.41
CA GLU A 232 27.26 0.89 -4.03
C GLU A 232 28.44 0.58 -3.07
N LEU A 233 28.28 0.95 -1.79
CA LEU A 233 29.23 0.63 -0.72
C LEU A 233 28.47 0.20 0.53
N LEU A 234 28.88 -0.93 1.10
CA LEU A 234 28.53 -1.33 2.46
C LEU A 234 29.77 -1.14 3.34
N VAL A 235 29.75 -0.11 4.19
CA VAL A 235 30.88 0.22 5.07
C VAL A 235 30.57 -0.27 6.48
N LEU A 236 31.24 -1.35 6.88
CA LEU A 236 31.12 -1.90 8.24
C LEU A 236 31.98 -1.08 9.21
N LYS A 237 31.53 -0.99 10.47
CA LYS A 237 32.24 -0.25 11.54
C LYS A 237 32.55 1.20 11.15
N ALA A 238 31.63 1.83 10.42
CA ALA A 238 31.75 3.20 9.93
C ALA A 238 32.06 4.20 11.05
N PHE A 239 31.38 4.05 12.18
CA PHE A 239 31.37 5.03 13.25
C PHE A 239 32.31 4.65 14.39
N GLN A 240 32.77 5.66 15.10
CA GLN A 240 33.51 5.45 16.35
C GLN A 240 32.61 4.79 17.38
N VAL A 241 33.20 3.90 18.18
CA VAL A 241 32.55 3.34 19.35
C VAL A 241 32.84 4.29 20.51
N ILE A 242 31.85 5.09 20.91
CA ILE A 242 31.93 5.83 22.16
C ILE A 242 31.55 4.85 23.27
N GLU A 243 32.55 4.34 23.99
CA GLU A 243 32.28 3.66 25.26
C GLU A 243 31.73 4.70 26.24
N LEU A 244 30.41 4.66 26.46
CA LEU A 244 29.79 5.34 27.59
C LEU A 244 30.31 4.65 28.86
N SER A 245 31.41 5.17 29.41
CA SER A 245 31.88 4.80 30.73
C SER A 245 30.80 5.20 31.72
N HIS A 246 30.14 4.19 32.29
CA HIS A 246 29.19 4.18 33.40
C HIS A 246 28.83 5.55 34.04
N CYS A 247 27.58 5.96 33.88
CA CYS A 247 26.88 6.73 34.93
C CYS A 247 26.53 5.81 36.10
#